data_AF-A0A943GNK7-F1
#
_entry.id   AF-A0A943GNK7-F1
#
_cell.length_a   1.000
_cell.length_b   1.000
_cell.length_c   1.000
_cell.angle_alpha   90.00
_cell.angle_beta   90.00
_cell.angle_gamma   90.00
#
_symmetry.space_group_name_H-M   'P 1'
#
loop_
_entity.id
_entity.type
_entity.pdbx_description
1 polymer ?
#
loop_
_entity_poly.entity_id
_entity_poly.type
_entity_poly.pdbx_seq_one_letter_code
_entity_poly.pdbx_strand_id
1 'polypeptide(L)'
;MENGQGEERTIYDDSLLRIFIRSGMLVFGFVVFACIVVAGLFIYRGDSVSETIKFTLFLLGGGIVFSYGSPLISLWKVWKQERVLGVQWKERTDQKRPAWERDWYLTYDRGGFILIHRDYIKGIKGSRVEIEDTGSYNKGKVYRLIFEDINGESHSLKFSSDSEEEEFRRWYGKVQQ
;
A
#
# COMPACT_ATOMS: atom_id res chain seq x y z
N MET A 1 31.66 -18.51 19.47
CA MET A 1 31.68 -17.58 18.31
C MET A 1 30.35 -17.74 17.63
N GLU A 2 29.36 -16.93 18.02
CA GLU A 2 28.01 -16.98 17.43
C GLU A 2 28.07 -16.40 16.02
N ASN A 3 27.63 -17.22 15.06
CA ASN A 3 27.42 -16.81 13.69
C ASN A 3 26.37 -15.69 13.67
N GLY A 4 26.79 -14.49 13.23
CA GLY A 4 25.90 -13.40 12.89
C GLY A 4 25.02 -13.78 11.71
N GLN A 5 23.90 -14.44 11.99
CA GLN A 5 22.75 -14.42 11.10
C GLN A 5 22.29 -12.97 11.08
N GLY A 6 22.57 -12.25 10.00
CA GLY A 6 22.04 -10.91 9.80
C GLY A 6 20.52 -11.01 9.92
N GLU A 7 19.93 -10.34 10.92
CA GLU A 7 18.48 -10.23 11.08
C GLU A 7 17.90 -9.87 9.70
N GLU A 8 17.07 -10.77 9.13
CA GLU A 8 16.41 -10.51 7.86
C GLU A 8 15.55 -9.25 8.03
N ARG A 9 15.91 -8.18 7.33
CA ARG A 9 15.17 -6.92 7.42
C ARG A 9 13.75 -7.12 6.94
N THR A 10 12.79 -6.86 7.81
CA THR A 10 11.37 -6.97 7.47
C THR A 10 10.82 -5.64 6.97
N ILE A 11 9.67 -5.66 6.28
CA ILE A 11 8.95 -4.44 5.90
C ILE A 11 8.53 -3.59 7.13
N TYR A 12 8.51 -4.23 8.30
CA TYR A 12 8.23 -3.61 9.59
C TYR A 12 9.46 -2.95 10.21
N ASP A 13 10.61 -2.91 9.54
CA ASP A 13 11.79 -2.17 9.97
C ASP A 13 11.85 -0.78 9.32
N ASP A 14 11.00 -0.56 8.31
CA ASP A 14 11.00 0.65 7.52
C ASP A 14 10.24 1.80 8.23
N SER A 15 10.73 3.02 8.03
CA SER A 15 10.02 4.22 8.46
C SER A 15 8.76 4.43 7.63
N LEU A 16 7.78 5.19 8.15
CA LEU A 16 6.54 5.47 7.43
C LEU A 16 6.80 6.12 6.06
N LEU A 17 7.79 7.02 5.99
CA LEU A 17 8.23 7.65 4.75
C LEU A 17 8.78 6.61 3.75
N ARG A 18 9.57 5.65 4.23
CA ARG A 18 10.15 4.62 3.37
C ARG A 18 9.07 3.65 2.87
N ILE A 19 8.10 3.29 3.72
CA ILE A 19 6.93 2.50 3.30
C ILE A 19 6.15 3.23 2.20
N PHE A 20 5.89 4.53 2.42
CA PHE A 20 5.24 5.38 1.43
C PHE A 20 6.01 5.38 0.09
N ILE A 21 7.32 5.65 0.10
CA ILE A 21 8.15 5.65 -1.12
C ILE A 21 8.12 4.28 -1.80
N ARG A 22 8.27 3.20 -1.04
CA ARG A 22 8.32 1.83 -1.55
C ARG A 22 7.01 1.40 -2.20
N SER A 23 5.87 1.83 -1.65
CA SER A 23 4.56 1.48 -2.18
C SER A 23 4.30 2.03 -3.59
N GLY A 24 4.74 3.26 -3.88
CA GLY A 24 4.59 3.87 -5.21
C GLY A 24 5.69 3.49 -6.21
N MET A 25 6.81 2.93 -5.73
CA MET A 25 8.01 2.70 -6.55
C MET A 25 7.77 1.75 -7.72
N LEU A 26 6.98 0.68 -7.53
CA LEU A 26 6.69 -0.28 -8.61
C LEU A 26 5.91 0.38 -9.75
N VAL A 27 4.84 1.11 -9.44
CA VAL A 27 4.02 1.84 -10.43
C VAL A 27 4.88 2.90 -11.12
N PHE A 28 5.67 3.63 -10.35
CA PHE A 28 6.58 4.63 -10.89
C PHE A 28 7.63 4.02 -11.85
N GLY A 29 8.16 2.83 -11.53
CA GLY A 29 9.06 2.10 -12.41
C GLY A 29 8.44 1.77 -13.76
N PHE A 30 7.17 1.30 -13.78
CA PHE A 30 6.44 1.05 -15.02
C PHE A 30 6.21 2.33 -15.83
N VAL A 31 5.87 3.44 -15.16
CA VAL A 31 5.73 4.76 -15.80
C VAL A 31 7.04 5.20 -16.44
N VAL A 32 8.17 5.09 -15.73
CA VAL A 32 9.49 5.47 -16.26
C VAL A 32 9.84 4.62 -17.48
N PHE A 33 9.60 3.31 -17.41
CA PHE A 33 9.82 2.41 -18.54
C PHE A 33 8.96 2.80 -19.75
N ALA A 34 7.67 3.07 -19.54
CA ALA A 34 6.77 3.53 -20.60
C ALA A 34 7.24 4.86 -21.21
N CYS A 35 7.71 5.80 -20.39
CA CYS A 35 8.26 7.07 -20.86
C CYS A 35 9.51 6.88 -21.74
N ILE A 36 10.41 5.96 -21.37
CA ILE A 36 11.61 5.63 -22.17
C ILE A 36 11.21 5.05 -23.52
N VAL A 37 10.26 4.10 -23.55
CA VAL A 37 9.75 3.50 -24.79
C VAL A 37 9.14 4.57 -25.70
N VAL A 38 8.29 5.43 -25.15
CA VAL A 38 7.66 6.53 -25.91
C VAL A 38 8.73 7.48 -26.44
N ALA A 39 9.65 7.96 -25.60
CA ALA A 39 10.73 8.85 -26.03
C ALA A 39 11.59 8.23 -27.16
N GLY A 40 11.91 6.93 -27.07
CA GLY A 40 12.63 6.21 -28.11
C GLY A 40 11.88 6.15 -29.44
N LEU A 41 10.55 6.00 -29.42
CA LEU A 41 9.71 6.01 -30.62
C LEU A 41 9.67 7.38 -31.30
N PHE A 42 9.60 8.48 -30.53
CA PHE A 42 9.64 9.84 -31.06
C PHE A 42 11.00 10.15 -31.70
N ILE A 43 12.10 9.77 -31.03
CA ILE A 43 13.45 9.93 -31.60
C ILE A 43 13.61 9.10 -32.88
N TYR A 44 13.13 7.85 -32.90
CA TYR A 44 13.18 6.99 -34.08
C TYR A 44 12.39 7.55 -35.27
N ARG A 45 11.26 8.22 -35.01
CA ARG A 45 10.45 8.89 -36.03
C ARG A 45 11.08 10.17 -36.60
N GLY A 46 12.18 10.64 -36.00
CA GLY A 46 12.84 11.89 -36.40
C GLY A 46 12.16 13.14 -35.85
N ASP A 47 11.35 13.00 -34.79
CA ASP A 47 10.72 14.14 -34.13
C ASP A 47 11.76 15.02 -33.42
N SER A 48 11.39 16.28 -33.15
CA SER A 48 12.34 17.22 -32.54
C SER A 48 12.72 16.78 -31.12
N VAL A 49 14.03 16.76 -30.85
CA VAL A 49 14.57 16.34 -29.54
C VAL A 49 14.03 17.23 -28.41
N SER A 50 13.88 18.53 -28.66
CA SER A 50 13.35 19.48 -27.68
C SER A 50 11.89 19.20 -27.31
N GLU A 51 11.03 18.90 -28.27
CA GLU A 51 9.62 18.56 -28.00
C GLU A 51 9.50 17.19 -27.33
N THR A 52 10.31 16.22 -27.75
CA THR A 52 10.37 14.90 -27.13
C THR A 52 10.73 14.99 -25.65
N ILE A 53 11.73 15.81 -25.29
CA ILE A 53 12.13 16.03 -23.89
C ILE A 53 10.99 16.68 -23.10
N LYS A 54 10.36 17.74 -23.63
CA LYS A 54 9.25 18.43 -22.96
C LYS A 54 8.08 17.47 -22.68
N PHE A 55 7.70 16.68 -23.68
CA PHE A 55 6.62 15.71 -23.57
C PHE A 55 6.96 14.60 -22.57
N THR A 56 8.19 14.08 -22.61
CA THR A 56 8.66 13.05 -21.67
C THR A 56 8.66 13.56 -20.23
N LEU A 57 9.12 14.79 -19.99
CA LEU A 57 9.07 15.43 -18.67
C LEU A 57 7.64 15.64 -18.18
N PHE A 58 6.73 16.04 -19.07
CA PHE A 58 5.31 16.17 -18.75
C PHE A 58 4.69 14.83 -18.34
N LEU A 59 4.96 13.75 -19.08
CA LEU A 59 4.50 12.40 -18.75
C LEU A 59 5.09 11.89 -17.43
N LEU A 60 6.38 12.13 -17.18
CA LEU A 60 7.01 11.79 -15.91
C LEU A 60 6.36 12.54 -14.73
N GLY A 61 6.11 13.84 -14.88
CA GLY A 61 5.44 14.66 -13.87
C GLY A 61 4.04 14.12 -13.54
N GLY A 62 3.22 13.86 -14.56
CA GLY A 62 1.89 13.26 -14.37
C GLY A 62 1.97 11.85 -13.77
N GLY A 63 2.97 11.07 -14.18
CA GLY A 63 3.23 9.73 -13.70
C GLY A 63 3.61 9.67 -12.21
N ILE A 64 4.33 10.66 -11.69
CA ILE A 64 4.60 10.79 -10.23
C ILE A 64 3.28 10.94 -9.48
N VAL A 65 2.42 11.87 -9.91
CA VAL A 65 1.12 12.10 -9.27
C VAL A 65 0.27 10.84 -9.28
N PHE A 66 0.24 10.13 -10.41
CA PHE A 66 -0.50 8.88 -10.54
C PHE A 66 0.06 7.76 -9.65
N SER A 67 1.39 7.63 -9.58
CA SER A 67 2.06 6.56 -8.82
C SER A 67 1.94 6.75 -7.31
N TYR A 68 1.88 8.00 -6.84
CA TYR A 68 1.87 8.32 -5.40
C TYR A 68 0.52 8.81 -4.87
N GLY A 69 -0.51 8.92 -5.73
CA GLY A 69 -1.87 9.26 -5.30
C GLY A 69 -2.46 8.25 -4.29
N SER A 70 -2.45 6.96 -4.63
CA SER A 70 -2.94 5.90 -3.73
C SER A 70 -2.11 5.79 -2.43
N PRO A 71 -0.76 5.77 -2.47
CA PRO A 71 0.07 5.85 -1.28
C PRO A 71 -0.24 7.05 -0.37
N LEU A 72 -0.58 8.20 -0.94
CA LEU A 72 -0.90 9.40 -0.17
C LEU A 72 -2.22 9.25 0.59
N ILE A 73 -3.24 8.63 -0.03
CA ILE A 73 -4.50 8.30 0.63
C ILE A 73 -4.25 7.31 1.79
N SER A 74 -3.42 6.29 1.58
CA SER A 74 -3.00 5.36 2.63
C SER A 74 -2.30 6.09 3.79
N LEU A 75 -1.37 6.99 3.49
CA LEU A 75 -0.66 7.77 4.49
C LEU A 75 -1.61 8.66 5.32
N TRP A 76 -2.59 9.29 4.65
CA TRP A 76 -3.58 10.11 5.35
C TRP A 76 -4.45 9.30 6.32
N LYS A 77 -4.81 8.05 5.96
CA LYS A 77 -5.50 7.13 6.88
C LYS A 77 -4.64 6.77 8.10
N VAL A 78 -3.33 6.62 7.91
CA VAL A 78 -2.37 6.40 9.02
C VAL A 78 -2.32 7.61 9.94
N TRP A 79 -2.23 8.82 9.41
CA TRP A 79 -2.24 10.00 10.29
C TRP A 79 -3.59 10.23 10.99
N LYS A 80 -4.71 9.79 10.40
CA LYS A 80 -6.01 9.79 11.10
C LYS A 80 -5.97 8.83 12.29
N GLN A 81 -5.56 7.57 12.10
CA GLN A 81 -5.54 6.60 13.19
C GLN A 81 -4.51 6.94 14.28
N GLU A 82 -3.31 7.41 13.92
CA GLU A 82 -2.27 7.81 14.89
C GLU A 82 -2.77 8.95 15.79
N ARG A 83 -3.49 9.93 15.22
CA ARG A 83 -4.09 11.02 15.99
C ARG A 83 -5.20 10.56 16.92
N VAL A 84 -6.01 9.59 16.49
CA VAL A 84 -7.14 9.09 17.28
C VAL A 84 -6.63 8.19 18.42
N LEU A 85 -5.62 7.36 18.17
CA LEU A 85 -5.07 6.44 19.18
C LEU A 85 -4.00 7.08 20.07
N GLY A 86 -3.34 8.15 19.62
CA GLY A 86 -2.19 8.73 20.32
C GLY A 86 -0.92 7.87 20.22
N VAL A 87 -0.90 6.86 19.33
CA VAL A 87 0.25 5.96 19.11
C VAL A 87 0.82 6.23 17.72
N GLN A 88 2.13 6.40 17.63
CA GLN A 88 2.82 6.61 16.36
C GLN A 88 3.48 5.33 15.84
N TRP A 89 3.49 5.13 14.53
CA TRP A 89 4.23 4.05 13.86
C TRP A 89 5.71 4.04 14.27
N LYS A 90 6.30 5.21 14.46
CA LYS A 90 7.70 5.38 14.87
C LYS A 90 7.99 4.85 16.28
N GLU A 91 6.99 4.83 17.16
CA GLU A 91 7.11 4.45 18.57
C GLU A 91 6.79 2.97 18.82
N ARG A 92 6.60 2.20 17.74
CA ARG A 92 6.27 0.77 17.83
C ARG A 92 7.35 -0.03 18.55
N THR A 93 6.93 -1.02 19.33
CA THR A 93 7.82 -1.96 20.05
C THR A 93 7.58 -3.42 19.67
N ASP A 94 6.62 -3.67 18.80
CA ASP A 94 6.14 -4.99 18.39
C ASP A 94 6.88 -5.58 17.18
N GLN A 95 7.84 -4.86 16.59
CA GLN A 95 8.53 -5.25 15.36
C GLN A 95 9.16 -6.64 15.41
N LYS A 96 9.71 -7.04 16.57
CA LYS A 96 10.33 -8.36 16.77
C LYS A 96 9.32 -9.48 17.06
N ARG A 97 8.05 -9.15 17.29
CA ARG A 97 7.00 -10.16 17.54
C ARG A 97 6.65 -10.89 16.24
N PRO A 98 6.14 -12.13 16.33
CA PRO A 98 5.53 -12.82 15.21
C PRO A 98 4.41 -11.99 14.59
N ALA A 99 4.19 -12.11 13.27
CA ALA A 99 3.26 -11.25 12.53
C ALA A 99 1.85 -11.16 13.15
N TRP A 100 1.33 -12.25 13.72
CA TRP A 100 0.00 -12.30 14.35
C TRP A 100 -0.10 -11.63 15.73
N GLU A 101 1.04 -11.42 16.41
CA GLU A 101 1.15 -10.76 17.73
C GLU A 101 1.51 -9.28 17.63
N ARG A 102 1.68 -8.79 16.40
CA ARG A 102 1.93 -7.37 16.14
C ARG A 102 0.64 -6.57 16.35
N ASP A 103 0.82 -5.39 16.90
CA ASP A 103 -0.22 -4.39 17.12
C ASP A 103 -0.55 -3.69 15.80
N TRP A 104 0.41 -3.63 14.89
CA TRP A 104 0.23 -3.09 13.54
C TRP A 104 0.17 -4.18 12.47
N TYR A 105 -0.82 -4.09 11.59
CA TYR A 105 -0.86 -4.82 10.33
C TYR A 105 -0.29 -3.97 9.20
N LEU A 106 0.64 -4.51 8.41
CA LEU A 106 1.23 -3.83 7.26
C LEU A 106 1.26 -4.77 6.05
N THR A 107 0.65 -4.34 4.95
CA THR A 107 0.83 -4.98 3.63
C THR A 107 0.87 -3.95 2.51
N TYR A 108 1.51 -4.30 1.39
CA TYR A 108 1.48 -3.51 0.16
C TYR A 108 0.43 -4.08 -0.75
N ASP A 109 -0.63 -3.32 -1.03
CA ASP A 109 -1.71 -3.79 -1.88
C ASP A 109 -2.27 -2.65 -2.74
N ARG A 110 -2.77 -3.00 -3.93
CA ARG A 110 -3.47 -2.14 -4.88
C ARG A 110 -2.75 -0.81 -5.20
N GLY A 111 -1.42 -0.86 -5.31
CA GLY A 111 -0.60 0.31 -5.61
C GLY A 111 -0.45 1.30 -4.45
N GLY A 112 -0.79 0.88 -3.23
CA GLY A 112 -0.55 1.60 -2.00
C GLY A 112 -0.09 0.65 -0.89
N PHE A 113 -0.45 0.99 0.34
CA PHE A 113 -0.22 0.13 1.48
C PHE A 113 -1.41 0.20 2.44
N ILE A 114 -1.64 -0.89 3.16
CA ILE A 114 -2.59 -0.96 4.27
C ILE A 114 -1.74 -1.00 5.52
N LEU A 115 -1.86 0.02 6.35
CA LEU A 115 -1.26 0.08 7.67
C LEU A 115 -2.36 0.38 8.68
N ILE A 116 -2.65 -0.55 9.58
CA ILE A 116 -3.74 -0.40 10.56
C ILE A 116 -3.34 -0.96 11.92
N HIS A 117 -3.57 -0.17 12.96
CA HIS A 117 -3.40 -0.57 14.34
C HIS A 117 -4.60 -1.40 14.80
N ARG A 118 -4.34 -2.45 15.58
CA ARG A 118 -5.36 -3.36 16.12
C ARG A 118 -6.41 -2.61 16.93
N ASP A 119 -5.97 -1.79 17.88
CA ASP A 119 -6.87 -1.00 18.73
C ASP A 119 -7.67 0.05 17.95
N TYR A 120 -7.35 0.36 16.69
CA TYR A 120 -8.20 1.22 15.87
C TYR A 120 -9.50 0.50 15.47
N ILE A 121 -9.49 -0.84 15.45
CA ILE A 121 -10.61 -1.67 15.03
C ILE A 121 -11.41 -2.08 16.26
N LYS A 122 -12.66 -1.64 16.33
CA LYS A 122 -13.61 -2.06 17.37
C LYS A 122 -14.21 -3.43 17.07
N GLY A 123 -14.42 -3.74 15.79
CA GLY A 123 -14.93 -5.04 15.37
C GLY A 123 -15.10 -5.18 13.86
N ILE A 124 -14.92 -6.40 13.36
CA ILE A 124 -15.18 -6.73 11.95
C ILE A 124 -16.69 -6.98 11.77
N LYS A 125 -17.33 -6.25 10.87
CA LYS A 125 -18.78 -6.36 10.59
C LYS A 125 -19.11 -7.40 9.52
N GLY A 126 -18.17 -7.68 8.63
CA GLY A 126 -18.31 -8.71 7.62
C GLY A 126 -17.36 -8.50 6.45
N SER A 127 -17.40 -9.41 5.49
CA SER A 127 -16.69 -9.29 4.22
C SER A 127 -17.60 -9.58 3.05
N ARG A 128 -17.29 -8.97 1.90
CA ARG A 128 -18.03 -9.11 0.64
C ARG A 128 -17.03 -9.22 -0.50
N VAL A 129 -17.25 -10.16 -1.40
CA VAL A 129 -16.52 -10.23 -2.66
C VAL A 129 -17.27 -9.35 -3.66
N GLU A 130 -16.60 -8.31 -4.14
CA GLU A 130 -17.09 -7.44 -5.19
C GLU A 130 -16.41 -7.81 -6.50
N ILE A 131 -17.19 -7.84 -7.58
CA ILE A 131 -16.64 -7.95 -8.92
C ILE A 131 -16.39 -6.51 -9.38
N GLU A 132 -15.14 -6.11 -9.46
CA GLU A 132 -14.77 -4.77 -9.92
C GLU A 132 -14.53 -4.83 -11.42
N ASP A 133 -15.39 -4.16 -12.19
CA ASP A 133 -15.27 -4.08 -13.63
C ASP A 133 -14.11 -3.14 -13.97
N THR A 134 -12.93 -3.70 -14.21
CA THR A 134 -11.67 -2.96 -14.28
C THR A 134 -11.44 -2.34 -15.67
N GLY A 135 -12.48 -2.28 -16.53
CA GLY A 135 -12.42 -1.68 -17.87
C GLY A 135 -11.51 -2.41 -18.86
N SER A 136 -10.98 -3.57 -18.49
CA SER A 136 -10.10 -4.43 -19.26
C SER A 136 -10.65 -5.86 -19.13
N TYR A 137 -10.42 -6.70 -20.14
CA TYR A 137 -11.05 -8.01 -20.40
C TYR A 137 -11.04 -9.07 -19.26
N ASN A 138 -10.60 -8.74 -18.05
CA ASN A 138 -10.68 -9.57 -16.86
C ASN A 138 -11.51 -8.88 -15.76
N LYS A 139 -12.62 -9.52 -15.36
CA LYS A 139 -13.35 -9.19 -14.13
C LYS A 139 -12.50 -9.57 -12.93
N GLY A 140 -11.87 -8.58 -12.29
CA GLY A 140 -11.13 -8.78 -11.05
C GLY A 140 -12.07 -9.01 -9.87
N LYS A 141 -11.80 -10.03 -9.05
CA LYS A 141 -12.44 -10.16 -7.73
C LYS A 141 -11.72 -9.24 -6.76
N VAL A 142 -12.50 -8.50 -5.98
CA VAL A 142 -12.00 -7.63 -4.92
C VAL A 142 -12.64 -8.07 -3.62
N TYR A 143 -11.80 -8.30 -2.62
CA TYR A 143 -12.25 -8.78 -1.32
C TYR A 143 -12.40 -7.57 -0.41
N ARG A 144 -13.63 -7.13 -0.18
CA ARG A 144 -13.93 -5.97 0.66
C ARG A 144 -14.26 -6.43 2.07
N LEU A 145 -13.42 -6.05 3.03
CA LEU A 145 -13.67 -6.25 4.46
C LEU A 145 -14.23 -4.95 5.06
N ILE A 146 -15.29 -5.07 5.86
CA ILE A 146 -15.93 -3.95 6.54
C ILE A 146 -15.66 -4.08 8.05
N PHE A 147 -15.14 -3.01 8.64
CA PHE A 147 -14.86 -2.93 10.06
C PHE A 147 -15.41 -1.64 10.66
N GLU A 148 -15.74 -1.67 11.95
CA GLU A 148 -16.10 -0.50 12.74
C GLU A 148 -14.83 -0.01 13.45
N ASP A 149 -14.54 1.29 13.36
CA ASP A 149 -13.45 1.89 14.13
C ASP A 149 -13.86 2.20 15.58
N ILE A 150 -12.91 2.68 16.39
CA ILE A 150 -13.17 3.03 17.79
C ILE A 150 -14.18 4.16 17.99
N ASN A 151 -14.41 5.00 16.98
CA ASN A 151 -15.41 6.06 17.03
C ASN A 151 -16.79 5.56 16.60
N GLY A 152 -16.93 4.30 16.19
CA GLY A 152 -18.15 3.72 15.66
C GLY A 152 -18.36 3.97 14.17
N GLU A 153 -17.38 4.54 13.45
CA GLU A 153 -17.47 4.75 12.02
C GLU A 153 -17.19 3.45 11.27
N SER A 154 -18.01 3.15 10.26
CA SER A 154 -17.80 1.99 9.39
C SER A 154 -16.81 2.31 8.27
N HIS A 155 -15.76 1.52 8.17
CA HIS A 155 -14.71 1.62 7.15
C HIS A 155 -14.66 0.36 6.30
N SER A 156 -14.06 0.48 5.12
CA SER A 156 -13.79 -0.66 4.25
C SER A 156 -12.32 -0.75 3.86
N LEU A 157 -11.79 -1.98 3.94
CA LEU A 157 -10.51 -2.38 3.36
C LEU A 157 -10.80 -3.19 2.11
N LYS A 158 -10.04 -2.93 1.04
CA LYS A 158 -10.10 -3.69 -0.21
C LYS A 158 -8.81 -4.46 -0.33
N PHE A 159 -8.92 -5.77 -0.51
CA PHE A 159 -7.80 -6.67 -0.77
C PHE A 159 -7.84 -7.15 -2.22
N SER A 160 -6.66 -7.32 -2.83
CA SER A 160 -6.54 -7.88 -4.17
C SER A 160 -6.79 -9.39 -4.22
N SER A 161 -6.61 -10.08 -3.08
CA SER A 161 -6.73 -11.54 -2.98
C SER A 161 -7.49 -11.98 -1.73
N ASP A 162 -8.05 -13.19 -1.80
CA ASP A 162 -8.69 -13.87 -0.67
C ASP A 162 -7.68 -14.16 0.44
N SER A 163 -6.46 -14.56 0.05
CA SER A 163 -5.39 -14.88 0.99
C SER A 163 -4.99 -13.69 1.87
N GLU A 164 -4.95 -12.48 1.32
CA GLU A 164 -4.64 -11.27 2.09
C GLU A 164 -5.80 -10.88 3.03
N GLU A 165 -7.04 -11.08 2.60
CA GLU A 165 -8.22 -10.87 3.46
C GLU A 165 -8.24 -11.87 4.62
N GLU A 166 -7.98 -13.14 4.34
CA GLU A 166 -7.88 -14.18 5.36
C GLU A 166 -6.72 -13.92 6.33
N GLU A 167 -5.55 -13.51 5.83
CA GLU A 167 -4.39 -13.18 6.65
C GLU A 167 -4.74 -12.04 7.62
N PHE A 168 -5.37 -10.98 7.12
CA PHE A 168 -5.84 -9.88 7.96
C PHE A 168 -6.81 -10.34 9.06
N ARG A 169 -7.77 -11.21 8.71
CA ARG A 169 -8.73 -11.74 9.69
C ARG A 169 -8.07 -12.61 10.74
N ARG A 170 -7.10 -13.44 10.36
CA ARG A 170 -6.31 -14.26 11.28
C ARG A 170 -5.46 -13.39 12.19
N TRP A 171 -4.83 -12.35 11.65
CA TRP A 171 -4.08 -11.36 12.41
C TRP A 171 -4.98 -10.71 13.47
N TYR A 172 -6.16 -10.22 13.10
CA TYR A 172 -7.09 -9.58 14.05
C TYR A 172 -7.64 -10.57 15.10
N GLY A 173 -8.06 -11.77 14.68
CA GLY A 173 -8.73 -12.74 15.54
C GLY A 173 -7.84 -13.43 16.59
N LYS A 174 -6.53 -13.60 16.32
CA LYS A 174 -5.63 -14.37 17.20
C LYS A 174 -5.36 -13.76 18.59
N VAL A 175 -5.66 -12.48 18.80
CA VAL A 175 -5.39 -11.78 20.08
C VAL A 175 -6.68 -11.64 20.91
N GLN A 176 -7.84 -11.98 20.36
CA GLN A 176 -9.13 -11.92 21.08
C GLN A 176 -9.54 -13.23 21.76
N GLN A 177 -8.70 -14.27 21.73
CA GLN A 177 -8.87 -15.53 22.48
C GLN A 177 -8.03 -15.51 23.75
#